data_AF-A0A2V7AQG2-F1
#
_entry.id   AF-A0A2V7AQG2-F1
#
_cell.length_a   1.000
_cell.length_b   1.000
_cell.length_c   1.000
_cell.angle_alpha   90.00
_cell.angle_beta   90.00
_cell.angle_gamma   90.00
#
_symmetry.space_group_name_H-M   'P 1'
#
loop_
_entity.id
_entity.type
_entity.pdbx_description
1 polymer ?
#
loop_
_entity_poly.entity_id
_entity_poly.type
_entity_poly.pdbx_seq_one_letter_code
_entity_poly.pdbx_strand_id
1 'polypeptide(L)'
;MLVIVLLIAWGVGGTLRIWAMRQEISAVERDIATLRARAAALTQTIDRLRNDPAYLEKLAREEHGLVREGDTVLKFPSKPK
;
A
#
# COMPACT_ATOMS: atom_id res chain seq x y z
N MET A 1 19.39 50.25 12.51
CA MET A 1 18.76 49.17 13.30
C MET A 1 17.47 48.66 12.65
N LEU A 2 16.41 49.45 12.49
CA LEU A 2 15.14 49.01 11.88
C LEU A 2 15.24 48.41 10.46
N VAL A 3 16.06 49.00 9.59
CA VAL A 3 16.26 48.50 8.20
C VAL A 3 16.87 47.09 8.19
N ILE A 4 17.80 46.81 9.11
CA ILE A 4 18.46 45.51 9.23
C ILE A 4 17.46 44.45 9.72
N VAL A 5 16.60 44.81 10.68
CA VAL A 5 15.54 43.91 11.19
C VAL A 5 14.54 43.57 10.08
N LEU A 6 14.16 44.54 9.24
CA LEU A 6 13.24 44.32 8.13
C LEU A 6 13.85 43.39 7.06
N LEU A 7 15.13 43.57 6.74
CA LEU A 7 15.84 42.70 5.79
C LEU A 7 15.97 41.26 6.30
N ILE A 8 16.25 41.07 7.59
CA ILE A 8 16.31 39.74 8.21
C ILE A 8 14.93 39.09 8.19
N ALA A 9 13.87 39.82 8.59
CA ALA A 9 12.50 39.29 8.56
C ALA A 9 12.08 38.85 7.14
N TRP A 10 12.49 39.60 6.11
CA TRP A 10 12.17 39.27 4.73
C TRP A 10 12.99 38.07 4.20
N GLY A 11 14.26 37.97 4.57
CA GLY A 11 15.12 36.83 4.23
C GLY A 11 14.67 35.51 4.88
N VAL A 12 14.25 35.56 6.15
CA VAL A 12 13.80 34.38 6.89
C VAL A 12 12.54 33.77 6.29
N GLY A 13 11.55 34.59 5.90
CA GLY A 13 10.31 34.10 5.28
C GLY A 13 10.54 33.32 3.97
N GLY A 14 11.47 33.79 3.14
CA GLY A 14 11.86 33.09 1.91
C GLY A 14 12.50 31.72 2.17
N THR A 15 13.37 31.63 3.16
CA THR A 15 14.03 30.36 3.52
C THR A 15 13.07 29.33 4.11
N LEU A 16 12.10 29.75 4.94
CA LEU A 16 11.07 28.87 5.50
C LEU A 16 10.19 28.26 4.41
N ARG A 17 9.78 29.07 3.42
CA ARG A 17 8.98 28.61 2.28
C ARG A 17 9.74 27.56 1.46
N ILE A 18 11.03 27.80 1.18
CA ILE A 18 11.86 26.83 0.44
C ILE A 18 11.99 25.52 1.20
N TRP A 19 12.17 25.58 2.53
CA TRP A 19 12.23 24.38 3.35
C TRP A 19 10.90 23.60 3.33
N ALA A 20 9.77 24.29 3.46
CA ALA A 20 8.45 23.66 3.36
C ALA A 20 8.23 23.00 1.99
N MET A 21 8.56 23.69 0.90
CA MET A 21 8.47 23.11 -0.46
C MET A 21 9.37 21.87 -0.64
N ARG A 22 10.56 21.86 -0.04
CA ARG A 22 11.43 20.66 -0.04
C ARG A 22 10.83 19.50 0.74
N GLN A 23 10.18 19.77 1.87
CA GLN A 23 9.47 18.74 2.63
C GLN A 23 8.29 18.16 1.85
N GLU A 24 7.51 19.02 1.18
CA GLU A 24 6.40 18.59 0.32
C GLU A 24 6.88 17.70 -0.83
N ILE A 25 7.96 18.09 -1.53
CA ILE A 25 8.57 17.27 -2.58
C ILE A 25 8.97 15.89 -2.01
N SER A 26 9.67 15.87 -0.88
CA SER A 26 10.08 14.61 -0.24
C SER A 26 8.89 13.74 0.18
N ALA A 27 7.78 14.34 0.62
CA ALA A 27 6.57 13.61 0.96
C ALA A 27 5.94 12.99 -0.30
N VAL A 28 5.79 13.77 -1.38
CA VAL A 28 5.23 13.30 -2.65
C VAL A 28 6.10 12.21 -3.28
N GLU A 29 7.42 12.33 -3.23
CA GLU A 29 8.35 11.30 -3.71
C GLU A 29 8.19 9.98 -2.95
N ARG A 30 8.02 10.04 -1.63
CA ARG A 30 7.72 8.87 -0.81
C ARG A 30 6.39 8.24 -1.19
N ASP A 31 5.36 9.04 -1.39
CA ASP A 31 4.04 8.55 -1.80
C ASP A 31 4.13 7.86 -3.17
N ILE A 32 4.82 8.45 -4.14
CA ILE A 32 5.06 7.82 -5.44
C ILE A 32 5.77 6.46 -5.28
N ALA A 33 6.79 6.37 -4.44
CA ALA A 33 7.50 5.12 -4.20
C ALA A 33 6.57 4.05 -3.60
N THR A 34 5.74 4.43 -2.61
CA THR A 34 4.79 3.50 -1.99
C THR A 34 3.72 3.02 -2.96
N LEU A 35 3.18 3.93 -3.79
CA LEU A 35 2.17 3.61 -4.78
C LEU A 35 2.73 2.68 -5.87
N ARG A 36 3.96 2.91 -6.32
CA ARG A 36 4.64 2.01 -7.28
C ARG A 36 4.85 0.61 -6.70
N ALA A 37 5.27 0.50 -5.44
CA ALA A 37 5.43 -0.79 -4.78
C ALA A 37 4.09 -1.54 -4.66
N ARG A 38 3.02 -0.82 -4.28
CA ARG A 38 1.66 -1.39 -4.22
C ARG A 38 1.19 -1.84 -5.60
N ALA A 39 1.39 -1.01 -6.62
CA ALA A 39 1.02 -1.34 -7.99
C ALA A 39 1.73 -2.63 -8.45
N ALA A 40 3.04 -2.74 -8.23
CA ALA A 40 3.80 -3.94 -8.56
C ALA A 40 3.28 -5.20 -7.84
N ALA A 41 2.99 -5.11 -6.54
CA ALA A 41 2.43 -6.22 -5.77
C ALA A 41 1.03 -6.64 -6.28
N LEU A 42 0.18 -5.66 -6.62
CA LEU A 42 -1.13 -5.93 -7.21
C LEU A 42 -1.00 -6.59 -8.57
N THR A 43 -0.11 -6.10 -9.44
CA THR A 43 0.14 -6.71 -10.75
C THR A 43 0.60 -8.16 -10.62
N GLN A 44 1.51 -8.45 -9.68
CA GLN A 44 1.94 -9.84 -9.41
C GLN A 44 0.78 -10.71 -8.91
N THR A 45 -0.10 -10.17 -8.08
CA THR A 45 -1.28 -10.89 -7.59
C THR A 45 -2.26 -11.19 -8.72
N ILE A 46 -2.51 -10.21 -9.60
CA ILE A 46 -3.34 -10.38 -10.80
C ILE A 46 -2.76 -11.46 -11.71
N ASP A 47 -1.44 -11.45 -11.91
CA ASP A 47 -0.75 -12.45 -12.73
C ASP A 47 -0.94 -13.87 -12.17
N ARG A 48 -0.73 -14.06 -10.86
CA ARG A 48 -0.98 -15.35 -10.19
C ARG A 48 -2.43 -15.79 -10.32
N LEU A 49 -3.39 -14.89 -10.11
CA LEU A 49 -4.81 -15.21 -10.26
C LEU A 49 -5.19 -15.68 -11.67
N ARG A 50 -4.51 -15.15 -12.71
CA ARG A 50 -4.81 -15.47 -14.11
C ARG A 50 -4.05 -16.70 -14.61
N ASN A 51 -2.80 -16.82 -14.21
CA ASN A 51 -1.83 -17.73 -14.83
C ASN A 51 -1.37 -18.87 -13.91
N ASP A 52 -1.75 -18.86 -12.63
CA ASP A 52 -1.44 -19.93 -11.66
C ASP A 52 -2.74 -20.59 -11.16
N PRO A 53 -3.16 -21.69 -11.81
CA PRO A 53 -4.36 -22.44 -11.41
C PRO A 53 -4.30 -22.99 -9.99
N ALA A 54 -3.10 -23.32 -9.48
CA ALA A 54 -2.94 -23.86 -8.13
C ALA A 54 -3.15 -22.76 -7.08
N TYR A 55 -2.64 -21.55 -7.35
CA TYR A 55 -2.93 -20.37 -6.52
C TYR A 55 -4.42 -20.06 -6.47
N LEU A 56 -5.10 -20.10 -7.63
CA LEU A 56 -6.55 -19.85 -7.71
C LEU A 56 -7.36 -20.91 -6.96
N GLU A 57 -7.00 -22.20 -7.10
CA GLU A 57 -7.65 -23.28 -6.37
C GLU A 57 -7.45 -23.17 -4.86
N LYS A 58 -6.22 -22.83 -4.42
CA LYS A 58 -5.93 -22.61 -3.01
C LYS A 58 -6.85 -21.53 -2.43
N LEU A 59 -6.98 -20.39 -3.12
CA LEU A 59 -7.85 -19.30 -2.70
C LEU A 59 -9.33 -19.73 -2.66
N ALA A 60 -9.78 -20.47 -3.67
CA ALA A 60 -11.15 -21.00 -3.73
C ALA A 60 -11.47 -21.93 -2.55
N ARG A 61 -10.55 -22.81 -2.18
CA ARG A 61 -10.73 -23.75 -1.06
C ARG A 61 -10.63 -23.05 0.30
N GLU A 62 -9.61 -22.21 0.50
CA GLU A 62 -9.29 -21.62 1.80
C GLU A 62 -10.22 -20.45 2.16
N GLU A 63 -10.42 -19.50 1.23
CA GLU A 63 -11.20 -18.29 1.53
C GLU A 63 -12.69 -18.46 1.26
N HIS A 64 -13.04 -19.33 0.30
CA HIS A 64 -14.43 -19.51 -0.14
C HIS A 64 -15.02 -20.88 0.20
N GLY A 65 -14.23 -21.83 0.73
CA GLY A 65 -14.70 -23.16 1.08
C GLY A 65 -15.20 -23.98 -0.11
N LEU A 66 -14.80 -23.61 -1.34
CA LEU A 66 -15.22 -24.28 -2.55
C LEU A 66 -14.56 -25.66 -2.63
N VAL A 67 -15.32 -26.65 -3.09
CA VAL A 67 -14.88 -28.04 -3.29
C VAL A 67 -15.19 -28.45 -4.72
N ARG A 68 -14.34 -29.29 -5.32
CA ARG A 68 -14.59 -29.83 -6.66
C ARG A 68 -15.50 -31.06 -6.58
N GLU A 69 -16.14 -31.38 -7.71
CA GLU A 69 -16.84 -32.65 -7.86
C GLU A 69 -15.86 -33.81 -7.60
N GLY A 70 -16.28 -34.74 -6.72
CA GLY A 70 -15.44 -35.86 -6.26
C GLY A 70 -14.66 -35.62 -4.97
N ASP A 71 -14.61 -34.38 -4.45
CA ASP A 71 -13.99 -34.11 -3.14
C ASP A 71 -14.83 -34.71 -1.99
N THR A 72 -14.16 -35.30 -0.98
CA THR A 72 -14.81 -35.79 0.24
C THR A 72 -14.75 -34.73 1.33
N VAL A 73 -15.91 -34.25 1.79
CA VAL A 73 -16.00 -33.23 2.84
C VAL A 73 -16.05 -33.88 4.23
N LEU A 74 -15.01 -33.67 5.04
CA LEU A 74 -14.98 -34.09 6.44
C LEU A 74 -15.63 -33.03 7.32
N LYS A 75 -16.77 -33.36 7.94
CA LYS A 75 -17.42 -32.51 8.95
C LYS A 75 -17.14 -33.07 10.34
N PHE A 76 -16.55 -32.25 11.20
CA PHE A 76 -16.34 -32.59 12.61
C PHE A 76 -17.56 -32.14 13.45
N PRO A 77 -18.04 -32.95 14.40
CA PRO A 77 -19.12 -32.54 15.29
C PRO A 77 -18.65 -31.36 16.16
N SER A 78 -19.52 -30.36 16.36
CA SER A 78 -19.25 -29.29 17.31
C SER A 78 -19.17 -29.88 18.72
N LYS A 79 -18.13 -29.54 19.48
CA LYS A 79 -18.07 -29.90 20.90
C LYS A 79 -19.30 -29.31 21.60
N PRO A 80 -20.06 -30.11 22.39
CA PRO A 80 -21.10 -29.56 23.24
C PRO A 80 -20.46 -28.54 24.18
N LYS A 81 -21.07 -27.36 24.29
CA LYS A 81 -20.69 -26.31 25.24
C LYS A 81 -20.99 -26.74 26.67
#